data_AF-A0AAD1VSW8-F1
#
_entry.id   AF-A0AAD1VSW8-F1
#
_cell.length_a   1.000
_cell.length_b   1.000
_cell.length_c   1.000
_cell.angle_alpha   90.00
_cell.angle_beta   90.00
_cell.angle_gamma   90.00
#
_symmetry.space_group_name_H-M   'P 1'
#
loop_
_entity.id
_entity.type
_entity.pdbx_description
1 polymer ?
#
loop_
_entity_poly.entity_id
_entity_poly.type
_entity_poly.pdbx_seq_one_letter_code
_entity_poly.pdbx_strand_id
1 'polypeptide(L)'
;MKCGGCFLLPCILFLFFNGEYAVCTPLSIPNQDTSLSEQVSCFAGKRSTRSIDSLYLGSEDKQNDLRLEFQLADITSNLSSFDLRTFDSEGVIFYGDVGKDNWFVLGIREKKLEVQMSNSHGQMILSKWGPDVSDGKWRKVSVDSSINTIEVRVDGEVVVQLTHYVNTQHTPVSVSTLVIILGDLPEESNLQLLKPLQPTLDACMRNWAWVKKHTQALDMAMETDENRRCFEKEEPGSFFPVHGYAIFKPDLFQTSDNEMWGLSVRVSFRVRDGGGVIFSLHGAGSSTILTVNLDWQKQILAVTLFNKLTGSVMFPVDLCPSHWQFADILIQSNKLSLKAGEATSSWDIVPADLKALEERWIDPAADIYIGGLPDNSAKEASHFSGCLKITLQGKVIDLDKAHYKHPHVRSHSCPVGI
;
A
#
# COMPACT_ATOMS: atom_id res chain seq x y z
N MET A 1 11.53 -8.70 -72.85
CA MET A 1 11.71 -9.71 -71.77
C MET A 1 11.23 -9.11 -70.45
N LYS A 2 10.52 -9.91 -69.65
CA LYS A 2 10.12 -9.73 -68.22
C LYS A 2 10.07 -8.32 -67.60
N CYS A 3 8.84 -7.83 -67.40
CA CYS A 3 8.17 -7.79 -66.08
C CYS A 3 6.84 -8.57 -66.26
N GLY A 4 6.13 -9.14 -65.28
CA GLY A 4 6.20 -9.02 -63.83
C GLY A 4 4.81 -8.61 -63.31
N GLY A 5 4.02 -9.53 -62.73
CA GLY A 5 2.72 -9.18 -62.13
C GLY A 5 1.71 -10.31 -61.88
N CYS A 6 1.22 -10.34 -60.63
CA CYS A 6 -0.18 -10.54 -60.21
C CYS A 6 -0.92 -11.90 -60.28
N PHE A 7 -1.58 -12.20 -59.13
CA PHE A 7 -2.95 -12.75 -58.99
C PHE A 7 -3.19 -14.22 -59.44
N LEU A 8 -4.19 -14.98 -58.97
CA LEU A 8 -5.00 -15.14 -57.74
C LEU A 8 -5.90 -16.37 -58.05
N LEU A 9 -6.70 -16.86 -57.08
CA LEU A 9 -7.74 -17.90 -57.21
C LEU A 9 -8.72 -17.66 -58.39
N PRO A 10 -9.43 -18.68 -58.94
CA PRO A 10 -10.52 -19.35 -58.19
C PRO A 10 -10.91 -20.80 -58.60
N CYS A 11 -11.92 -21.37 -57.92
CA CYS A 11 -12.80 -22.41 -58.49
C CYS A 11 -14.21 -22.40 -57.83
N ILE A 12 -15.25 -22.70 -58.62
CA ILE A 12 -16.70 -22.71 -58.28
C ILE A 12 -17.31 -24.01 -58.84
N LEU A 13 -18.32 -24.62 -58.18
CA LEU A 13 -19.39 -25.54 -58.68
C LEU A 13 -20.28 -25.96 -57.47
N PHE A 14 -21.56 -26.38 -57.51
CA PHE A 14 -22.65 -26.31 -58.50
C PHE A 14 -24.05 -26.56 -57.84
N LEU A 15 -25.13 -26.16 -58.53
CA LEU A 15 -26.57 -26.59 -58.59
C LEU A 15 -27.15 -27.61 -57.55
N PHE A 16 -28.42 -27.51 -57.10
CA PHE A 16 -29.67 -27.70 -57.89
C PHE A 16 -30.97 -27.04 -57.29
N PHE A 17 -32.13 -27.29 -57.93
CA PHE A 17 -33.33 -26.44 -58.06
C PHE A 17 -34.51 -26.59 -57.04
N ASN A 18 -35.32 -25.51 -57.01
CA ASN A 18 -36.80 -25.40 -56.87
C ASN A 18 -37.53 -25.41 -55.52
N GLY A 19 -38.39 -24.39 -55.35
CA GLY A 19 -39.40 -24.25 -54.29
C GLY A 19 -39.93 -22.82 -54.15
N GLU A 20 -40.75 -22.32 -55.09
CA GLU A 20 -41.41 -21.01 -54.97
C GLU A 20 -42.60 -21.05 -54.00
N TYR A 21 -42.73 -20.02 -53.16
CA TYR A 21 -44.01 -19.36 -52.85
C TYR A 21 -43.75 -17.91 -52.43
N ALA A 22 -44.43 -16.96 -53.07
CA ALA A 22 -44.37 -15.54 -52.75
C ALA A 22 -45.76 -15.03 -52.31
N VAL A 23 -45.80 -14.21 -51.26
CA VAL A 23 -46.97 -13.41 -50.85
C VAL A 23 -46.47 -12.01 -50.46
N CYS A 24 -47.20 -10.98 -50.85
CA CYS A 24 -46.75 -9.58 -50.81
C CYS A 24 -47.37 -8.73 -49.68
N THR A 25 -46.59 -7.74 -49.22
CA THR A 25 -47.01 -6.42 -48.66
C THR A 25 -47.72 -6.38 -47.29
N PRO A 26 -47.67 -5.24 -46.54
CA PRO A 26 -47.26 -3.88 -46.94
C PRO A 26 -46.13 -3.22 -46.13
N LEU A 27 -45.70 -2.03 -46.59
CA LEU A 27 -44.83 -1.10 -45.85
C LEU A 27 -45.57 -0.50 -44.64
N SER A 28 -44.82 -0.21 -43.57
CA SER A 28 -45.21 0.72 -42.50
C SER A 28 -44.05 1.66 -42.14
N ILE A 29 -44.41 2.86 -41.67
CA ILE A 29 -43.57 4.06 -41.46
C ILE A 29 -42.65 3.87 -40.24
N PRO A 30 -41.42 4.45 -40.21
CA PRO A 30 -40.51 4.30 -39.07
C PRO A 30 -41.06 4.97 -37.81
N ASN A 31 -41.17 4.20 -36.72
CA ASN A 31 -41.32 4.76 -35.38
C ASN A 31 -39.95 5.22 -34.85
N GLN A 32 -39.96 6.36 -34.15
CA GLN A 32 -38.85 6.77 -33.29
C GLN A 32 -38.84 5.87 -32.06
N ASP A 33 -37.91 4.94 -31.97
CA ASP A 33 -37.61 4.30 -30.69
C ASP A 33 -36.54 5.11 -29.95
N THR A 34 -36.94 5.58 -28.77
CA THR A 34 -36.14 6.34 -27.82
C THR A 34 -34.92 5.56 -27.37
N SER A 35 -33.79 6.26 -27.21
CA SER A 35 -32.58 5.71 -26.62
C SER A 35 -32.82 5.18 -25.20
N LEU A 36 -32.92 3.86 -25.07
CA LEU A 36 -32.66 3.19 -23.81
C LEU A 36 -31.16 3.33 -23.52
N SER A 37 -30.83 4.16 -22.54
CA SER A 37 -29.50 4.17 -21.94
C SER A 37 -29.21 2.79 -21.35
N GLU A 38 -28.21 2.08 -21.89
CA GLU A 38 -27.70 0.87 -21.24
C GLU A 38 -27.20 1.25 -19.84
N GLN A 39 -27.93 0.83 -18.81
CA GLN A 39 -27.43 0.95 -17.45
C GLN A 39 -26.25 0.00 -17.30
N VAL A 40 -25.04 0.55 -17.15
CA VAL A 40 -23.83 -0.23 -16.89
C VAL A 40 -23.98 -0.92 -15.54
N SER A 41 -24.37 -2.20 -15.59
CA SER A 41 -24.48 -3.04 -14.40
C SER A 41 -23.09 -3.28 -13.84
N CYS A 42 -22.76 -2.53 -12.79
CA CYS A 42 -21.58 -2.78 -11.98
C CYS A 42 -21.72 -4.17 -11.34
N PHE A 43 -21.09 -5.18 -11.94
CA PHE A 43 -21.00 -6.50 -11.32
C PHE A 43 -20.37 -6.35 -9.93
N ALA A 44 -21.15 -6.65 -8.89
CA ALA A 44 -20.66 -6.63 -7.52
C ALA A 44 -19.47 -7.59 -7.41
N GLY A 45 -18.28 -7.03 -7.24
CA GLY A 45 -17.06 -7.80 -7.04
C GLY A 45 -17.25 -8.73 -5.84
N LYS A 46 -16.73 -9.95 -5.94
CA LYS A 46 -16.67 -10.83 -4.76
C LYS A 46 -15.77 -10.12 -3.73
N ARG A 47 -16.36 -9.72 -2.59
CA ARG A 47 -15.64 -9.04 -1.49
C ARG A 47 -14.34 -9.78 -1.17
N SER A 48 -13.28 -9.02 -0.97
CA SER A 48 -11.95 -9.52 -0.63
C SER A 48 -12.00 -10.38 0.63
N THR A 49 -11.45 -11.59 0.53
CA THR A 49 -11.33 -12.53 1.63
C THR A 49 -9.94 -12.46 2.26
N ARG A 50 -9.89 -12.64 3.59
CA ARG A 50 -8.64 -12.77 4.34
C ARG A 50 -8.24 -14.25 4.42
N SER A 51 -6.97 -14.56 4.24
CA SER A 51 -6.46 -15.93 4.36
C SER A 51 -6.42 -16.36 5.83
N ILE A 52 -6.65 -17.64 6.09
CA ILE A 52 -6.56 -18.22 7.44
C ILE A 52 -5.14 -18.67 7.81
N ASP A 53 -4.23 -18.71 6.83
CA ASP A 53 -2.89 -19.32 6.87
C ASP A 53 -1.77 -18.31 6.58
N SER A 54 -2.07 -17.01 6.52
CA SER A 54 -1.09 -15.96 6.24
C SER A 54 -1.19 -14.77 7.18
N LEU A 55 -0.13 -14.61 7.98
CA LEU A 55 0.06 -13.55 8.97
C LEU A 55 0.43 -12.23 8.29
N TYR A 56 -0.19 -11.13 8.72
CA TYR A 56 0.17 -9.77 8.36
C TYR A 56 1.14 -9.19 9.40
N LEU A 57 2.33 -8.81 8.94
CA LEU A 57 3.41 -8.32 9.81
C LEU A 57 3.18 -6.89 10.28
N GLY A 58 2.74 -6.01 9.37
CA GLY A 58 2.60 -4.58 9.64
C GLY A 58 1.59 -4.29 10.75
N SER A 59 2.00 -3.49 11.73
CA SER A 59 1.12 -2.93 12.75
C SER A 59 1.80 -1.74 13.41
N GLU A 60 1.02 -0.71 13.73
CA GLU A 60 1.44 0.38 14.63
C GLU A 60 1.06 0.10 16.10
N ASP A 61 0.38 -1.03 16.36
CA ASP A 61 0.03 -1.46 17.70
C ASP A 61 1.23 -2.14 18.40
N LYS A 62 2.00 -1.29 19.08
CA LYS A 62 3.14 -1.69 19.92
C LYS A 62 2.78 -2.59 21.10
N GLN A 63 1.51 -2.65 21.50
CA GLN A 63 1.08 -3.45 22.64
C GLN A 63 0.95 -4.95 22.28
N ASN A 64 0.96 -5.29 20.99
CA ASN A 64 0.80 -6.65 20.47
C ASN A 64 1.91 -6.97 19.45
N ASP A 65 3.17 -6.94 19.88
CA ASP A 65 4.31 -7.28 19.03
C ASP A 65 4.34 -8.79 18.68
N LEU A 66 4.81 -9.13 17.48
CA LEU A 66 4.87 -10.51 17.01
C LEU A 66 6.14 -11.19 17.54
N ARG A 67 6.15 -11.44 18.85
CA ARG A 67 7.32 -11.88 19.62
C ARG A 67 7.32 -13.38 19.90
N LEU A 68 8.49 -13.98 19.73
CA LEU A 68 8.78 -15.40 19.98
C LEU A 68 9.96 -15.51 20.94
N GLU A 69 9.86 -16.42 21.90
CA GLU A 69 10.95 -16.79 22.80
C GLU A 69 11.24 -18.29 22.71
N PHE A 70 12.52 -18.65 22.64
CA PHE A 70 12.97 -20.03 22.64
C PHE A 70 14.11 -20.21 23.64
N GLN A 71 14.03 -21.23 24.51
CA GLN A 71 15.18 -21.62 25.33
C GLN A 71 16.26 -22.21 24.41
N LEU A 72 17.47 -21.65 24.42
CA LEU A 72 18.59 -22.08 23.58
C LEU A 72 18.95 -23.56 23.79
N ALA A 73 18.77 -24.08 25.01
CA ALA A 73 18.98 -25.48 25.35
C ALA A 73 18.05 -26.45 24.60
N ASP A 74 16.87 -25.98 24.17
CA ASP A 74 15.89 -26.79 23.44
C ASP A 74 16.08 -26.73 21.92
N ILE A 75 16.89 -25.79 21.40
CA ILE A 75 17.07 -25.60 19.95
C ILE A 75 17.97 -26.68 19.37
N THR A 76 17.46 -27.39 18.37
CA THR A 76 18.19 -28.45 17.64
C THR A 76 18.56 -28.06 16.21
N SER A 77 18.13 -26.88 15.74
CA SER A 77 18.43 -26.37 14.41
C SER A 77 18.28 -24.85 14.39
N ASN A 78 19.29 -24.16 13.85
CA ASN A 78 19.28 -22.71 13.73
C ASN A 78 18.54 -22.19 12.48
N LEU A 79 18.26 -23.08 11.52
CA LEU A 79 17.48 -22.79 10.33
C LEU A 79 16.10 -22.24 10.68
N SER A 80 15.84 -21.01 10.24
CA SER A 80 14.52 -20.41 10.17
C SER A 80 14.13 -20.17 8.72
N SER A 81 12.90 -20.49 8.33
CA SER A 81 12.41 -20.28 6.96
C SER A 81 10.95 -19.89 6.92
N PHE A 82 10.55 -19.09 5.93
CA PHE A 82 9.18 -18.62 5.73
C PHE A 82 8.96 -18.23 4.26
N ASP A 83 7.71 -18.23 3.82
CA ASP A 83 7.32 -17.55 2.58
C ASP A 83 6.92 -16.10 2.92
N LEU A 84 7.42 -15.13 2.14
CA LEU A 84 7.15 -13.70 2.28
C LEU A 84 6.48 -13.15 1.00
N ARG A 85 5.51 -12.25 1.14
CA ARG A 85 4.94 -11.46 0.03
C ARG A 85 4.77 -10.00 0.45
N THR A 86 5.27 -9.07 -0.34
CA THR A 86 5.14 -7.63 -0.06
C THR A 86 5.23 -6.78 -1.34
N PHE A 87 4.73 -5.55 -1.26
CA PHE A 87 5.00 -4.46 -2.21
C PHE A 87 5.87 -3.34 -1.57
N ASP A 88 6.11 -3.44 -0.28
CA ASP A 88 6.84 -2.47 0.53
C ASP A 88 8.33 -2.49 0.18
N SER A 89 8.94 -1.32 0.07
CA SER A 89 10.32 -1.17 -0.39
C SER A 89 11.34 -1.04 0.74
N GLU A 90 10.90 -0.79 1.98
CA GLU A 90 11.76 -0.72 3.16
C GLU A 90 11.03 -1.20 4.42
N GLY A 91 11.66 -2.05 5.25
CA GLY A 91 11.02 -2.56 6.47
C GLY A 91 11.79 -3.72 7.12
N VAL A 92 11.54 -4.00 8.40
CA VAL A 92 12.10 -5.18 9.10
C VAL A 92 11.24 -6.40 8.83
N ILE A 93 11.86 -7.50 8.39
CA ILE A 93 11.19 -8.80 8.31
C ILE A 93 11.21 -9.46 9.70
N PHE A 94 12.41 -9.53 10.30
CA PHE A 94 12.55 -9.89 11.71
C PHE A 94 13.83 -9.32 12.36
N TYR A 95 13.71 -9.04 13.65
CA TYR A 95 14.81 -8.87 14.61
C TYR A 95 15.00 -10.17 15.38
N GLY A 96 16.25 -10.55 15.67
CA GLY A 96 16.59 -11.70 16.51
C GLY A 96 17.75 -11.37 17.45
N ASP A 97 17.67 -11.79 18.71
CA ASP A 97 18.63 -11.42 19.75
C ASP A 97 18.83 -12.53 20.77
N VAL A 98 20.08 -12.66 21.24
CA VAL A 98 20.51 -13.57 22.30
C VAL A 98 21.16 -12.79 23.47
N GLY A 99 20.86 -11.51 23.59
CA GLY A 99 21.32 -10.61 24.66
C GLY A 99 22.79 -10.21 24.56
N LYS A 100 23.21 -9.27 25.42
CA LYS A 100 24.58 -8.71 25.47
C LYS A 100 25.04 -8.13 24.12
N ASP A 101 24.18 -7.35 23.48
CA ASP A 101 24.42 -6.68 22.19
C ASP A 101 24.69 -7.64 21.00
N ASN A 102 24.21 -8.89 21.10
CA ASN A 102 24.32 -9.93 20.07
C ASN A 102 23.01 -10.07 19.28
N TRP A 103 22.73 -9.09 18.42
CA TRP A 103 21.51 -9.01 17.63
C TRP A 103 21.74 -9.16 16.12
N PHE A 104 20.68 -9.57 15.44
CA PHE A 104 20.58 -9.76 14.00
C PHE A 104 19.27 -9.18 13.48
N VAL A 105 19.31 -8.47 12.37
CA VAL A 105 18.13 -7.96 11.65
C VAL A 105 18.21 -8.42 10.20
N LEU A 106 17.11 -9.02 9.73
CA LEU A 106 16.82 -9.17 8.32
C LEU A 106 15.68 -8.21 7.97
N GLY A 107 15.93 -7.35 7.00
CA GLY A 107 14.95 -6.41 6.47
C GLY A 107 15.01 -6.31 4.94
N ILE A 108 14.22 -5.39 4.42
CA ILE A 108 14.19 -4.99 3.02
C ILE A 108 14.65 -3.54 2.95
N ARG A 109 15.46 -3.19 1.95
CA ARG A 109 15.75 -1.80 1.58
C ARG A 109 15.86 -1.68 0.07
N GLU A 110 15.18 -0.68 -0.50
CA GLU A 110 15.07 -0.48 -1.95
C GLU A 110 14.69 -1.81 -2.66
N LYS A 111 13.70 -2.50 -2.07
CA LYS A 111 13.14 -3.78 -2.54
C LYS A 111 14.05 -5.01 -2.49
N LYS A 112 15.21 -4.91 -1.87
CA LYS A 112 16.20 -5.99 -1.77
C LYS A 112 16.53 -6.29 -0.31
N LEU A 113 17.06 -7.48 -0.03
CA LEU A 113 17.35 -7.85 1.36
C LEU A 113 18.50 -7.00 1.93
N GLU A 114 18.35 -6.61 3.19
CA GLU A 114 19.37 -6.00 4.03
C GLU A 114 19.57 -6.85 5.29
N VAL A 115 20.82 -7.16 5.61
CA VAL A 115 21.21 -7.79 6.87
C VAL A 115 22.01 -6.79 7.68
N GLN A 116 21.67 -6.62 8.95
CA GLN A 116 22.49 -5.90 9.93
C GLN A 116 22.69 -6.79 11.15
N MET A 117 23.88 -6.76 11.74
CA MET A 117 24.14 -7.48 13.00
C MET A 117 25.21 -6.81 13.85
N SER A 118 25.13 -7.08 15.14
CA SER A 118 26.17 -6.82 16.14
C SER A 118 26.42 -8.09 16.91
N ASN A 119 27.66 -8.41 17.22
CA ASN A 119 28.02 -9.46 18.18
C ASN A 119 29.41 -9.20 18.79
N SER A 120 29.85 -10.09 19.67
CA SER A 120 31.16 -10.02 20.35
C SER A 120 32.39 -9.96 19.43
N HIS A 121 32.27 -10.30 18.14
CA HIS A 121 33.33 -10.21 17.13
C HIS A 121 33.27 -8.92 16.29
N GLY A 122 32.20 -8.12 16.42
CA GLY A 122 32.03 -6.84 15.74
C GLY A 122 30.65 -6.61 15.15
N GLN A 123 30.56 -5.58 14.30
CA GLN A 123 29.33 -5.14 13.65
C GLN A 123 29.44 -5.30 12.13
N MET A 124 28.33 -5.62 11.47
CA MET A 124 28.30 -5.86 10.03
C MET A 124 26.96 -5.48 9.40
N ILE A 125 27.02 -4.84 8.21
CA ILE A 125 25.88 -4.54 7.36
C ILE A 125 26.11 -5.04 5.94
N LEU A 126 25.11 -5.71 5.37
CA LEU A 126 25.01 -6.04 3.95
C LEU A 126 23.69 -5.48 3.42
N SER A 127 23.78 -4.42 2.61
CA SER A 127 22.62 -3.68 2.08
C SER A 127 22.35 -4.04 0.61
N LYS A 128 21.08 -4.24 0.25
CA LYS A 128 20.57 -4.40 -1.13
C LYS A 128 21.03 -5.66 -1.87
N TRP A 129 21.03 -6.80 -1.20
CA TRP A 129 21.44 -8.10 -1.77
C TRP A 129 20.27 -8.92 -2.33
N GLY A 130 20.58 -9.79 -3.28
CA GLY A 130 19.61 -10.69 -3.92
C GLY A 130 18.71 -10.04 -4.98
N PRO A 131 17.62 -10.75 -5.38
CA PRO A 131 16.60 -10.26 -6.30
C PRO A 131 15.68 -9.22 -5.65
N ASP A 132 14.78 -8.64 -6.45
CA ASP A 132 13.64 -7.86 -5.94
C ASP A 132 12.68 -8.81 -5.18
N VAL A 133 12.45 -8.52 -3.90
CA VAL A 133 11.55 -9.28 -3.00
C VAL A 133 10.21 -8.56 -2.75
N SER A 134 10.05 -7.36 -3.32
CA SER A 134 8.88 -6.49 -3.17
C SER A 134 8.03 -6.43 -4.44
N ASP A 135 7.99 -7.55 -5.17
CA ASP A 135 7.31 -7.70 -6.46
C ASP A 135 5.87 -8.24 -6.34
N GLY A 136 5.34 -8.32 -5.11
CA GLY A 136 4.00 -8.84 -4.83
C GLY A 136 3.86 -10.36 -4.95
N LYS A 137 4.94 -11.10 -5.18
CA LYS A 137 4.92 -12.57 -5.25
C LYS A 137 5.33 -13.18 -3.92
N TRP A 138 4.89 -14.42 -3.70
CA TRP A 138 5.42 -15.23 -2.61
C TRP A 138 6.86 -15.68 -2.94
N ARG A 139 7.79 -15.36 -2.04
CA ARG A 139 9.22 -15.70 -2.10
C ARG A 139 9.58 -16.51 -0.87
N LYS A 140 10.27 -17.65 -1.05
CA LYS A 140 10.73 -18.44 0.09
C LYS A 140 12.06 -17.92 0.58
N VAL A 141 12.10 -17.41 1.82
CA VAL A 141 13.31 -16.93 2.48
C VAL A 141 13.73 -17.93 3.54
N SER A 142 15.03 -18.18 3.67
CA SER A 142 15.57 -18.93 4.81
C SER A 142 16.89 -18.37 5.29
N VAL A 143 17.05 -18.32 6.61
CA VAL A 143 18.28 -17.93 7.31
C VAL A 143 18.77 -19.16 8.09
N ASP A 144 19.99 -19.60 7.84
CA ASP A 144 20.66 -20.64 8.62
C ASP A 144 21.94 -20.08 9.24
N SER A 145 22.12 -20.24 10.55
CA SER A 145 23.34 -19.82 11.25
C SER A 145 24.09 -21.03 11.78
N SER A 146 25.36 -21.13 11.43
CA SER A 146 26.30 -22.09 12.02
C SER A 146 27.19 -21.38 13.03
N ILE A 147 28.15 -22.11 13.61
CA ILE A 147 29.13 -21.58 14.56
C ILE A 147 29.90 -20.38 13.98
N ASN A 148 30.20 -20.39 12.67
CA ASN A 148 31.03 -19.38 12.02
C ASN A 148 30.40 -18.78 10.75
N THR A 149 29.24 -19.26 10.29
CA THR A 149 28.58 -18.76 9.07
C THR A 149 27.13 -18.33 9.29
N ILE A 150 26.68 -17.32 8.55
CA ILE A 150 25.25 -17.02 8.40
C ILE A 150 24.94 -17.02 6.91
N GLU A 151 24.00 -17.87 6.50
CA GLU A 151 23.57 -18.03 5.11
C GLU A 151 22.11 -17.56 4.99
N VAL A 152 21.83 -16.66 4.05
CA VAL A 152 20.47 -16.28 3.66
C VAL A 152 20.21 -16.73 2.24
N ARG A 153 19.09 -17.43 2.04
CA ARG A 153 18.62 -17.87 0.72
C ARG A 153 17.29 -17.22 0.37
N VAL A 154 17.10 -16.98 -0.93
CA VAL A 154 15.81 -16.62 -1.55
C VAL A 154 15.52 -17.63 -2.63
N ASP A 155 14.33 -18.25 -2.59
CA ASP A 155 13.88 -19.30 -3.50
C ASP A 155 14.87 -20.49 -3.65
N GLY A 156 15.71 -20.70 -2.63
CA GLY A 156 16.74 -21.74 -2.57
C GLY A 156 18.16 -21.28 -2.96
N GLU A 157 18.30 -20.15 -3.63
CA GLU A 157 19.58 -19.57 -4.04
C GLU A 157 20.23 -18.78 -2.89
N VAL A 158 21.54 -18.95 -2.68
CA VAL A 158 22.29 -18.18 -1.67
C VAL A 158 22.48 -16.75 -2.15
N VAL A 159 21.91 -15.79 -1.41
CA VAL A 159 22.00 -14.35 -1.73
C VAL A 159 22.91 -13.60 -0.75
N VAL A 160 23.10 -14.15 0.45
CA VAL A 160 24.07 -13.68 1.46
C VAL A 160 24.75 -14.91 2.05
N GLN A 161 26.08 -14.90 2.07
CA GLN A 161 26.88 -15.85 2.84
C GLN A 161 27.93 -15.07 3.62
N LEU A 162 27.81 -15.10 4.94
CA LEU A 162 28.73 -14.47 5.86
C LEU A 162 29.56 -15.56 6.53
N THR A 163 30.86 -15.31 6.68
CA THR A 163 31.77 -16.17 7.44
C THR A 163 32.60 -15.29 8.35
N HIS A 164 32.55 -15.55 9.66
CA HIS A 164 33.30 -14.80 10.67
C HIS A 164 34.36 -15.70 11.32
N TYR A 165 35.43 -15.08 11.81
CA TYR A 165 36.51 -15.80 12.49
C TYR A 165 36.19 -15.95 13.98
N VAL A 166 35.93 -17.18 14.41
CA VAL A 166 35.67 -17.52 15.83
C VAL A 166 37.00 -17.82 16.51
N ASN A 167 37.37 -17.03 17.52
CA ASN A 167 38.50 -17.35 18.39
C ASN A 167 38.00 -18.28 19.51
N THR A 168 38.54 -19.50 19.60
CA THR A 168 37.96 -20.61 20.40
C THR A 168 38.17 -20.49 21.92
N GLN A 169 38.43 -19.28 22.46
CA GLN A 169 38.48 -19.03 23.90
C GLN A 169 37.07 -18.77 24.45
N HIS A 170 36.29 -19.85 24.57
CA HIS A 170 34.92 -19.79 25.08
C HIS A 170 34.87 -19.41 26.57
N THR A 171 34.41 -18.20 26.87
CA THR A 171 33.72 -17.95 28.14
C THR A 171 32.30 -18.54 28.06
N PRO A 172 31.78 -19.17 29.13
CA PRO A 172 30.40 -19.67 29.13
C PRO A 172 29.43 -18.49 28.99
N VAL A 173 28.70 -18.45 27.88
CA VAL A 173 27.71 -17.40 27.65
C VAL A 173 26.50 -17.69 28.53
N SER A 174 26.29 -16.86 29.54
CA SER A 174 25.17 -16.91 30.50
C SER A 174 23.81 -16.50 29.90
N VAL A 175 23.52 -16.93 28.67
CA VAL A 175 22.29 -16.62 27.94
C VAL A 175 21.45 -17.89 27.86
N SER A 176 20.18 -17.79 28.26
CA SER A 176 19.22 -18.88 28.22
C SER A 176 18.34 -18.87 26.97
N THR A 177 18.10 -17.70 26.37
CA THR A 177 16.94 -17.47 25.49
C THR A 177 17.34 -16.78 24.17
N LEU A 178 16.74 -17.24 23.07
CA LEU A 178 16.66 -16.54 21.79
C LEU A 178 15.30 -15.83 21.72
N VAL A 179 15.32 -14.52 21.45
CA VAL A 179 14.14 -13.71 21.17
C VAL A 179 14.08 -13.44 19.66
N ILE A 180 12.90 -13.55 19.05
CA ILE A 180 12.64 -13.11 17.67
C ILE A 180 11.40 -12.20 17.68
N ILE A 181 11.48 -11.05 17.01
CA ILE A 181 10.38 -10.11 16.81
C ILE A 181 10.15 -9.97 15.31
N LEU A 182 8.90 -10.11 14.84
CA LEU A 182 8.55 -10.06 13.42
C LEU A 182 7.91 -8.71 13.04
N GLY A 183 8.29 -8.17 11.89
CA GLY A 183 7.67 -6.96 11.32
C GLY A 183 8.06 -5.62 11.98
N ASP A 184 8.88 -5.62 13.02
CA ASP A 184 9.29 -4.44 13.79
C ASP A 184 10.61 -4.69 14.56
N LEU A 185 11.09 -3.68 15.29
CA LEU A 185 12.20 -3.71 16.24
C LEU A 185 11.68 -3.72 17.70
N PRO A 186 12.47 -4.16 18.69
CA PRO A 186 12.09 -4.05 20.11
C PRO A 186 11.86 -2.60 20.55
N GLU A 187 10.84 -2.37 21.39
CA GLU A 187 10.51 -1.05 21.92
C GLU A 187 11.56 -0.51 22.91
N GLU A 188 12.29 -1.39 23.61
CA GLU A 188 13.22 -0.97 24.67
C GLU A 188 14.50 -0.29 24.13
N SER A 189 14.83 0.82 24.78
CA SER A 189 15.79 1.82 24.35
C SER A 189 17.24 1.32 24.23
N ASN A 190 17.91 1.76 23.14
CA ASN A 190 19.35 1.73 22.82
C ASN A 190 19.75 0.87 21.60
N LEU A 191 18.84 0.09 21.01
CA LEU A 191 19.13 -0.56 19.72
C LEU A 191 19.34 0.51 18.62
N GLN A 192 20.60 0.74 18.27
CA GLN A 192 20.96 1.57 17.12
C GLN A 192 21.39 0.66 15.97
N LEU A 193 20.54 0.56 14.95
CA LEU A 193 20.91 -0.06 13.69
C LEU A 193 22.11 0.68 13.08
N LEU A 194 23.05 -0.06 12.50
CA LEU A 194 24.26 0.47 11.85
C LEU A 194 23.91 1.44 10.72
N LYS A 195 22.75 1.21 10.11
CA LYS A 195 22.08 2.13 9.20
C LYS A 195 20.59 2.19 9.57
N PRO A 196 20.02 3.37 9.86
CA PRO A 196 18.59 3.49 10.12
C PRO A 196 17.75 2.86 9.02
N LEU A 197 16.73 2.09 9.42
CA LEU A 197 15.78 1.40 8.56
C LEU A 197 14.38 1.75 9.10
N GLN A 198 13.40 1.95 8.21
CA GLN A 198 12.00 1.96 8.66
C GLN A 198 11.69 0.62 9.35
N PRO A 199 11.18 0.58 10.60
CA PRO A 199 10.93 -0.68 11.28
C PRO A 199 9.76 -1.46 10.69
N THR A 200 8.61 -0.79 10.57
CA THR A 200 7.34 -1.36 10.10
C THR A 200 7.43 -1.88 8.68
N LEU A 201 6.86 -3.05 8.41
CA LEU A 201 6.82 -3.67 7.08
C LEU A 201 5.40 -4.12 6.70
N ASP A 202 4.82 -3.54 5.64
CA ASP A 202 3.58 -4.04 5.03
C ASP A 202 3.86 -5.33 4.23
N ALA A 203 3.87 -6.46 4.93
CA ALA A 203 4.14 -7.76 4.36
C ALA A 203 3.27 -8.87 4.93
N CYS A 204 3.13 -9.91 4.12
CA CYS A 204 2.47 -11.16 4.46
C CYS A 204 3.50 -12.27 4.62
N MET A 205 3.32 -13.10 5.64
CA MET A 205 4.15 -14.27 5.93
C MET A 205 3.29 -15.52 6.03
N ARG A 206 3.78 -16.65 5.52
CA ARG A 206 3.16 -17.99 5.71
C ARG A 206 4.21 -19.08 5.67
N ASN A 207 3.80 -20.34 5.88
CA ASN A 207 4.69 -21.51 5.81
C ASN A 207 5.96 -21.37 6.65
N TRP A 208 5.88 -20.67 7.79
CA TRP A 208 7.02 -20.39 8.64
C TRP A 208 7.44 -21.62 9.45
N ALA A 209 8.74 -21.70 9.71
CA ALA A 209 9.37 -22.65 10.61
C ALA A 209 10.55 -21.94 11.27
N TRP A 210 10.31 -21.35 12.45
CA TRP A 210 11.32 -20.64 13.24
C TRP A 210 12.09 -21.63 14.10
N VAL A 211 13.41 -21.74 13.89
CA VAL A 211 14.31 -22.70 14.57
C VAL A 211 13.77 -24.14 14.65
N LYS A 212 12.95 -24.54 13.68
CA LYS A 212 12.15 -25.78 13.63
C LYS A 212 11.32 -26.08 14.90
N LYS A 213 10.82 -25.03 15.56
CA LYS A 213 9.89 -25.11 16.70
C LYS A 213 8.49 -24.61 16.31
N HIS A 214 7.49 -25.02 17.09
CA HIS A 214 6.11 -24.52 16.96
C HIS A 214 6.01 -23.10 17.53
N THR A 215 5.30 -22.22 16.85
CA THR A 215 5.15 -20.80 17.21
C THR A 215 3.70 -20.42 17.48
N GLN A 216 3.10 -21.02 18.52
CA GLN A 216 1.68 -20.86 18.85
C GLN A 216 1.24 -19.38 19.02
N ALA A 217 2.17 -18.49 19.39
CA ALA A 217 1.91 -17.05 19.49
C ALA A 217 1.44 -16.43 18.16
N LEU A 218 1.97 -16.88 17.01
CA LEU A 218 1.57 -16.38 15.69
C LEU A 218 0.18 -16.88 15.29
N ASP A 219 -0.13 -18.13 15.61
CA ASP A 219 -1.44 -18.73 15.37
C ASP A 219 -2.51 -17.99 16.20
N MET A 220 -2.24 -17.78 17.50
CA MET A 220 -3.11 -17.01 18.40
C MET A 220 -3.31 -15.57 17.91
N ALA A 221 -2.27 -14.88 17.41
CA ALA A 221 -2.39 -13.52 16.88
C ALA A 221 -3.33 -13.44 15.66
N MET A 222 -3.33 -14.45 14.79
CA MET A 222 -4.30 -14.53 13.68
C MET A 222 -5.70 -14.96 14.13
N GLU A 223 -5.83 -15.71 15.23
CA GLU A 223 -7.12 -16.12 15.78
C GLU A 223 -7.84 -14.98 16.52
N THR A 224 -7.11 -14.12 17.23
CA THR A 224 -7.67 -13.02 18.05
C THR A 224 -7.97 -11.75 17.25
N ASP A 225 -7.19 -11.42 16.21
CA ASP A 225 -7.43 -10.27 15.35
C ASP A 225 -7.46 -10.66 13.87
N GLU A 226 -8.53 -10.29 13.17
CA GLU A 226 -8.63 -10.50 11.73
C GLU A 226 -7.71 -9.56 10.93
N ASN A 227 -7.27 -8.42 11.48
CA ASN A 227 -6.37 -7.50 10.77
C ASN A 227 -4.95 -8.07 10.64
N ARG A 228 -4.53 -8.91 11.60
CA ARG A 228 -3.37 -9.81 11.50
C ARG A 228 -3.46 -10.88 10.42
N ARG A 229 -4.55 -10.98 9.64
CA ARG A 229 -4.63 -11.85 8.45
C ARG A 229 -4.50 -11.04 7.16
N CYS A 230 -3.60 -11.47 6.27
CA CYS A 230 -3.51 -10.90 4.93
C CYS A 230 -4.72 -11.19 4.05
N PHE A 231 -4.94 -10.37 3.01
CA PHE A 231 -5.94 -10.68 1.99
C PHE A 231 -5.38 -11.73 1.03
N GLU A 232 -6.24 -12.62 0.51
CA GLU A 232 -5.79 -13.64 -0.45
C GLU A 232 -5.09 -13.02 -1.68
N LYS A 233 -5.67 -11.91 -2.19
CA LYS A 233 -5.21 -11.19 -3.37
C LYS A 233 -5.03 -9.71 -3.06
N GLU A 234 -3.82 -9.23 -3.29
CA GLU A 234 -3.41 -7.85 -3.03
C GLU A 234 -2.75 -7.27 -4.30
N GLU A 235 -2.94 -5.98 -4.52
CA GLU A 235 -2.29 -5.16 -5.54
C GLU A 235 -1.58 -3.96 -4.88
N PRO A 236 -0.64 -3.28 -5.56
CA PRO A 236 -0.01 -2.08 -5.00
C PRO A 236 -1.04 -0.98 -4.71
N GLY A 237 -0.91 -0.33 -3.56
CA GLY A 237 -1.77 0.78 -3.11
C GLY A 237 -2.00 0.71 -1.60
N SER A 238 -2.51 1.78 -1.00
CA SER A 238 -2.73 1.86 0.45
C SER A 238 -4.19 1.58 0.81
N PHE A 239 -4.46 0.63 1.72
CA PHE A 239 -5.81 0.27 2.14
C PHE A 239 -6.24 0.97 3.43
N PHE A 240 -7.39 1.64 3.38
CA PHE A 240 -8.01 2.35 4.48
C PHE A 240 -9.28 1.61 4.94
N PRO A 241 -9.28 1.00 6.14
CA PRO A 241 -10.49 0.43 6.75
C PRO A 241 -11.45 1.56 7.19
N VAL A 242 -12.61 1.18 7.74
CA VAL A 242 -13.49 2.19 8.37
C VAL A 242 -12.75 2.79 9.57
N HIS A 243 -12.86 4.11 9.76
CA HIS A 243 -12.11 4.89 10.76
C HIS A 243 -10.58 4.87 10.60
N GLY A 244 -10.05 4.36 9.46
CA GLY A 244 -8.63 4.43 9.16
C GLY A 244 -8.22 5.83 8.69
N TYR A 245 -7.19 6.41 9.30
CA TYR A 245 -6.58 7.66 8.85
C TYR A 245 -5.06 7.67 9.10
N ALA A 246 -4.36 8.60 8.45
CA ALA A 246 -2.96 8.91 8.70
C ALA A 246 -2.73 10.43 8.78
N ILE A 247 -1.77 10.85 9.59
CA ILE A 247 -1.39 12.25 9.82
C ILE A 247 0.05 12.47 9.36
N PHE A 248 0.27 13.51 8.57
CA PHE A 248 1.59 13.96 8.11
C PHE A 248 1.84 15.41 8.48
N LYS A 249 3.13 15.77 8.55
CA LYS A 249 3.56 17.17 8.60
C LYS A 249 3.81 17.71 7.17
N PRO A 250 3.47 18.99 6.88
CA PRO A 250 3.65 19.56 5.55
C PRO A 250 5.10 19.70 5.07
N ASP A 251 6.07 19.75 5.99
CA ASP A 251 7.51 19.87 5.72
C ASP A 251 8.03 18.76 4.78
N LEU A 252 7.57 17.53 4.98
CA LEU A 252 7.83 16.37 4.09
C LEU A 252 7.49 16.66 2.62
N PHE A 253 6.50 17.52 2.37
CA PHE A 253 5.96 17.83 1.05
C PHE A 253 6.30 19.24 0.56
N GLN A 254 7.20 19.96 1.23
CA GLN A 254 7.72 21.22 0.72
C GLN A 254 8.50 21.03 -0.60
N THR A 255 8.37 22.00 -1.49
CA THR A 255 9.03 22.10 -2.80
C THR A 255 10.06 23.22 -2.76
N SER A 256 11.25 22.99 -3.31
CA SER A 256 12.36 23.95 -3.32
C SER A 256 12.29 24.98 -4.46
N ASP A 257 11.29 24.88 -5.35
CA ASP A 257 11.29 25.60 -6.62
C ASP A 257 10.76 27.03 -6.49
N ASN A 258 11.44 27.95 -7.18
CA ASN A 258 11.22 29.40 -7.14
C ASN A 258 10.04 29.85 -8.04
N GLU A 259 9.10 28.95 -8.34
CA GLU A 259 7.93 29.25 -9.18
C GLU A 259 6.76 29.86 -8.37
N MET A 260 5.68 30.24 -9.06
CA MET A 260 4.44 30.65 -8.38
C MET A 260 3.90 29.49 -7.55
N TRP A 261 3.84 29.68 -6.22
CA TRP A 261 3.33 28.67 -5.29
C TRP A 261 1.95 28.15 -5.71
N GLY A 262 1.78 26.84 -5.56
CA GLY A 262 0.52 26.15 -5.73
C GLY A 262 0.53 24.80 -5.00
N LEU A 263 -0.65 24.25 -4.79
CA LEU A 263 -0.86 22.94 -4.16
C LEU A 263 -1.44 21.96 -5.18
N SER A 264 -0.69 20.89 -5.44
CA SER A 264 -1.11 19.75 -6.27
C SER A 264 -1.35 18.51 -5.41
N VAL A 265 -2.58 17.99 -5.47
CA VAL A 265 -2.97 16.69 -4.90
C VAL A 265 -3.49 15.84 -6.04
N ARG A 266 -2.83 14.72 -6.32
CA ARG A 266 -3.27 13.74 -7.33
C ARG A 266 -3.62 12.45 -6.61
N VAL A 267 -4.82 11.95 -6.82
CA VAL A 267 -5.32 10.74 -6.15
C VAL A 267 -5.82 9.74 -7.17
N SER A 268 -5.36 8.50 -7.06
CA SER A 268 -6.13 7.35 -7.55
C SER A 268 -6.85 6.71 -6.37
N PHE A 269 -8.12 6.33 -6.53
CA PHE A 269 -8.90 5.73 -5.45
C PHE A 269 -9.81 4.61 -5.95
N ARG A 270 -10.21 3.73 -5.03
CA ARG A 270 -11.20 2.68 -5.24
C ARG A 270 -12.04 2.53 -3.97
N VAL A 271 -13.33 2.87 -4.02
CA VAL A 271 -14.19 3.03 -2.83
C VAL A 271 -14.77 1.69 -2.37
N ARG A 272 -14.85 1.47 -1.05
CA ARG A 272 -15.57 0.35 -0.45
C ARG A 272 -17.01 0.70 -0.10
N ASP A 273 -17.20 1.80 0.61
CA ASP A 273 -18.49 2.26 1.10
C ASP A 273 -18.46 3.78 1.31
N GLY A 274 -19.62 4.44 1.19
CA GLY A 274 -19.88 5.85 1.52
C GLY A 274 -19.16 6.94 0.68
N GLY A 275 -17.86 6.81 0.45
CA GLY A 275 -16.96 7.93 0.18
C GLY A 275 -16.26 8.35 1.48
N GLY A 276 -15.98 9.65 1.65
CA GLY A 276 -15.36 10.24 2.83
C GLY A 276 -14.21 11.21 2.51
N VAL A 277 -13.52 11.68 3.56
CA VAL A 277 -12.36 12.57 3.43
C VAL A 277 -11.16 11.80 2.84
N ILE A 278 -10.70 12.21 1.67
CA ILE A 278 -9.48 11.66 1.04
C ILE A 278 -8.24 12.39 1.57
N PHE A 279 -8.32 13.72 1.62
CA PHE A 279 -7.24 14.62 2.02
C PHE A 279 -7.83 15.81 2.79
N SER A 280 -7.19 16.24 3.87
CA SER A 280 -7.50 17.50 4.55
C SER A 280 -6.25 18.16 5.10
N LEU A 281 -6.19 19.49 5.05
CA LEU A 281 -5.18 20.31 5.72
C LEU A 281 -5.85 21.06 6.87
N HIS A 282 -5.30 20.92 8.08
CA HIS A 282 -5.73 21.66 9.26
C HIS A 282 -4.59 22.50 9.79
N GLY A 283 -4.89 23.71 10.24
CA GLY A 283 -3.94 24.56 10.94
C GLY A 283 -3.99 24.32 12.45
N ALA A 284 -3.18 25.09 13.19
CA ALA A 284 -3.21 25.12 14.65
C ALA A 284 -4.65 25.19 15.21
N GLY A 285 -4.89 24.45 16.29
CA GLY A 285 -6.21 24.32 16.92
C GLY A 285 -7.24 23.53 16.09
N SER A 286 -6.79 22.61 15.23
CA SER A 286 -7.62 21.77 14.35
C SER A 286 -8.48 22.56 13.34
N SER A 287 -8.12 23.80 13.03
CA SER A 287 -8.87 24.65 12.12
C SER A 287 -8.80 24.13 10.67
N THR A 288 -9.92 23.63 10.13
CA THR A 288 -10.00 23.09 8.76
C THR A 288 -9.72 24.19 7.72
N ILE A 289 -8.65 24.01 6.95
CA ILE A 289 -8.23 24.96 5.90
C ILE A 289 -8.67 24.47 4.53
N LEU A 290 -8.43 23.22 4.20
CA LEU A 290 -8.71 22.63 2.90
C LEU A 290 -9.17 21.19 3.11
N THR A 291 -10.28 20.78 2.49
CA THR A 291 -10.75 19.39 2.52
C THR A 291 -11.16 18.94 1.13
N VAL A 292 -10.65 17.77 0.72
CA VAL A 292 -11.05 17.02 -0.48
C VAL A 292 -11.90 15.85 -0.01
N ASN A 293 -13.20 15.92 -0.26
CA ASN A 293 -14.18 14.92 0.16
C ASN A 293 -14.84 14.24 -1.03
N LEU A 294 -14.93 12.92 -0.99
CA LEU A 294 -15.67 12.11 -1.96
C LEU A 294 -17.06 11.77 -1.40
N ASP A 295 -18.11 12.06 -2.15
CA ASP A 295 -19.45 11.53 -1.93
C ASP A 295 -19.72 10.47 -3.00
N TRP A 296 -19.58 9.19 -2.63
CA TRP A 296 -19.71 8.09 -3.60
C TRP A 296 -21.16 7.86 -4.02
N GLN A 297 -22.13 8.18 -3.17
CA GLN A 297 -23.55 8.07 -3.52
C GLN A 297 -23.95 9.08 -4.59
N LYS A 298 -23.39 10.29 -4.54
CA LYS A 298 -23.62 11.34 -5.55
C LYS A 298 -22.58 11.34 -6.68
N GLN A 299 -21.53 10.51 -6.60
CA GLN A 299 -20.38 10.51 -7.51
C GLN A 299 -19.70 11.89 -7.61
N ILE A 300 -19.59 12.62 -6.49
CA ILE A 300 -19.02 13.98 -6.43
C ILE A 300 -17.71 13.98 -5.67
N LEU A 301 -16.66 14.53 -6.27
CA LEU A 301 -15.48 15.02 -5.55
C LEU A 301 -15.65 16.52 -5.27
N ALA A 302 -15.68 16.90 -4.00
CA ALA A 302 -15.84 18.28 -3.56
C ALA A 302 -14.57 18.81 -2.89
N VAL A 303 -14.26 20.08 -3.14
CA VAL A 303 -13.17 20.81 -2.48
C VAL A 303 -13.73 22.00 -1.72
N THR A 304 -13.47 22.00 -0.42
CA THR A 304 -13.87 23.04 0.53
C THR A 304 -12.61 23.75 1.01
N LEU A 305 -12.56 25.08 0.85
CA LEU A 305 -11.48 25.94 1.33
C LEU A 305 -12.04 26.89 2.41
N PHE A 306 -11.38 26.98 3.57
CA PHE A 306 -11.82 27.74 4.76
C PHE A 306 -13.30 27.54 5.11
N ASN A 307 -13.76 26.27 5.15
CA ASN A 307 -15.15 25.86 5.39
C ASN A 307 -16.19 26.34 4.35
N LYS A 308 -15.75 26.85 3.19
CA LYS A 308 -16.60 27.24 2.07
C LYS A 308 -16.38 26.27 0.89
N LEU A 309 -17.46 25.70 0.36
CA LEU A 309 -17.39 24.91 -0.88
C LEU A 309 -16.87 25.79 -2.02
N THR A 310 -15.73 25.43 -2.60
CA THR A 310 -15.01 26.21 -3.61
C THR A 310 -15.23 25.64 -5.00
N GLY A 311 -15.26 24.31 -5.13
CA GLY A 311 -15.51 23.62 -6.38
C GLY A 311 -15.87 22.16 -6.18
N SER A 312 -16.48 21.55 -7.19
CA SER A 312 -16.88 20.16 -7.17
C SER A 312 -16.99 19.61 -8.58
N VAL A 313 -16.50 18.39 -8.80
CA VAL A 313 -16.62 17.69 -10.09
C VAL A 313 -17.38 16.38 -9.89
N MET A 314 -18.25 16.04 -10.84
CA MET A 314 -18.89 14.72 -10.89
C MET A 314 -18.02 13.77 -11.68
N PHE A 315 -17.95 12.52 -11.25
CA PHE A 315 -17.41 11.45 -12.09
C PHE A 315 -18.43 11.01 -13.15
N PRO A 316 -18.01 10.39 -14.26
CA PRO A 316 -18.91 9.73 -15.21
C PRO A 316 -19.82 8.70 -14.50
N VAL A 317 -21.03 8.46 -15.01
CA VAL A 317 -22.03 7.62 -14.32
C VAL A 317 -21.62 6.13 -14.26
N ASP A 318 -20.74 5.69 -15.15
CA ASP A 318 -20.37 4.28 -15.36
C ASP A 318 -19.23 3.78 -14.43
N LEU A 319 -19.05 4.41 -13.25
CA LEU A 319 -17.96 4.06 -12.34
C LEU A 319 -18.22 2.77 -11.55
N CYS A 320 -17.69 1.65 -12.03
CA CYS A 320 -17.57 0.43 -11.24
C CYS A 320 -16.71 0.66 -9.96
N PRO A 321 -17.22 0.33 -8.76
CA PRO A 321 -16.44 0.39 -7.51
C PRO A 321 -15.19 -0.50 -7.51
N SER A 322 -15.11 -1.47 -8.42
CA SER A 322 -13.97 -2.37 -8.60
C SER A 322 -12.81 -1.77 -9.41
N HIS A 323 -13.00 -0.63 -10.07
CA HIS A 323 -11.97 -0.01 -10.92
C HIS A 323 -11.33 1.20 -10.23
N TRP A 324 -10.03 1.38 -10.46
CA TRP A 324 -9.30 2.56 -10.01
C TRP A 324 -9.79 3.80 -10.73
N GLN A 325 -10.24 4.77 -9.94
CA GLN A 325 -10.63 6.10 -10.36
C GLN A 325 -9.49 7.07 -10.13
N PHE A 326 -9.51 8.21 -10.81
CA PHE A 326 -8.43 9.18 -10.76
C PHE A 326 -8.95 10.62 -10.73
N ALA A 327 -8.36 11.44 -9.88
CA ALA A 327 -8.57 12.88 -9.86
C ALA A 327 -7.28 13.67 -9.63
N ASP A 328 -7.13 14.76 -10.38
CA ASP A 328 -6.15 15.82 -10.13
C ASP A 328 -6.84 17.02 -9.48
N ILE A 329 -6.29 17.49 -8.37
CA ILE A 329 -6.63 18.75 -7.72
C ILE A 329 -5.42 19.67 -7.82
N LEU A 330 -5.59 20.85 -8.43
CA LEU A 330 -4.56 21.88 -8.53
C LEU A 330 -5.11 23.22 -8.06
N ILE A 331 -4.46 23.81 -7.05
CA ILE A 331 -4.71 25.16 -6.56
C ILE A 331 -3.49 26.01 -6.90
N GLN A 332 -3.59 26.89 -7.89
CA GLN A 332 -2.47 27.77 -8.32
C GLN A 332 -3.03 29.02 -9.02
N SER A 333 -2.29 30.14 -9.01
CA SER A 333 -2.63 31.37 -9.77
C SER A 333 -4.08 31.86 -9.57
N ASN A 334 -4.56 31.81 -8.33
CA ASN A 334 -5.93 32.15 -7.91
C ASN A 334 -7.03 31.29 -8.55
N LYS A 335 -6.73 30.02 -8.89
CA LYS A 335 -7.72 29.07 -9.43
C LYS A 335 -7.63 27.71 -8.76
N LEU A 336 -8.80 27.13 -8.52
CA LEU A 336 -8.99 25.71 -8.29
C LEU A 336 -9.23 25.06 -9.66
N SER A 337 -8.53 23.98 -9.95
CA SER A 337 -8.81 23.09 -11.07
C SER A 337 -9.04 21.69 -10.53
N LEU A 338 -10.16 21.08 -10.90
CA LEU A 338 -10.48 19.68 -10.62
C LEU A 338 -10.63 18.94 -11.94
N LYS A 339 -9.87 17.86 -12.09
CA LYS A 339 -10.02 16.89 -13.17
C LYS A 339 -10.40 15.55 -12.59
N ALA A 340 -11.42 14.91 -13.13
CA ALA A 340 -11.95 13.61 -12.72
C ALA A 340 -12.25 12.78 -13.96
N GLY A 341 -11.39 11.80 -14.27
CA GLY A 341 -11.39 11.14 -15.58
C GLY A 341 -11.21 12.15 -16.73
N GLU A 342 -12.21 12.25 -17.60
CA GLU A 342 -12.25 13.22 -18.71
C GLU A 342 -12.86 14.58 -18.30
N ALA A 343 -13.66 14.63 -17.24
CA ALA A 343 -14.29 15.86 -16.78
C ALA A 343 -13.23 16.80 -16.18
N THR A 344 -13.20 18.06 -16.63
CA THR A 344 -12.31 19.10 -16.09
C THR A 344 -13.10 20.37 -15.83
N SER A 345 -13.01 20.88 -14.61
CA SER A 345 -13.72 22.09 -14.14
C SER A 345 -12.76 23.01 -13.39
N SER A 346 -13.00 24.32 -13.47
CA SER A 346 -12.18 25.32 -12.78
C SER A 346 -13.03 26.42 -12.16
N TRP A 347 -12.57 26.94 -11.02
CA TRP A 347 -13.21 28.00 -10.25
C TRP A 347 -12.16 29.02 -9.81
N ASP A 348 -12.51 30.29 -9.81
CA ASP A 348 -11.65 31.34 -9.28
C ASP A 348 -11.64 31.30 -7.74
N ILE A 349 -10.46 31.45 -7.14
CA ILE A 349 -10.21 31.54 -5.70
C ILE A 349 -9.94 33.01 -5.36
N VAL A 350 -10.40 33.48 -4.20
CA VAL A 350 -10.06 34.83 -3.73
C VAL A 350 -8.56 34.90 -3.45
N PRO A 351 -7.81 35.91 -3.95
CA PRO A 351 -6.35 35.97 -3.74
C PRO A 351 -5.90 35.95 -2.27
N ALA A 352 -6.75 36.44 -1.36
CA ALA A 352 -6.53 36.34 0.08
C ALA A 352 -6.58 34.89 0.59
N ASP A 353 -7.49 34.06 0.07
CA ASP A 353 -7.62 32.65 0.44
C ASP A 353 -6.41 31.84 -0.07
N LEU A 354 -5.92 32.13 -1.29
CA LEU A 354 -4.70 31.48 -1.81
C LEU A 354 -3.48 31.79 -0.93
N LYS A 355 -3.28 33.07 -0.58
CA LYS A 355 -2.18 33.49 0.28
C LYS A 355 -2.29 32.89 1.69
N ALA A 356 -3.50 32.84 2.26
CA ALA A 356 -3.72 32.21 3.55
C ALA A 356 -3.46 30.69 3.50
N LEU A 357 -3.76 30.01 2.39
CA LEU A 357 -3.44 28.60 2.21
C LEU A 357 -1.91 28.37 2.14
N GLU A 358 -1.18 29.21 1.39
CA GLU A 358 0.28 29.21 1.32
C GLU A 358 0.93 29.41 2.69
N GLU A 359 0.49 30.44 3.44
CA GLU A 359 0.97 30.75 4.80
C GLU A 359 0.75 29.59 5.78
N ARG A 360 -0.33 28.82 5.63
CA ARG A 360 -0.60 27.64 6.47
C ARG A 360 0.07 26.36 5.99
N TRP A 361 0.42 26.27 4.71
CA TRP A 361 1.18 25.13 4.17
C TRP A 361 2.59 25.04 4.77
N ILE A 362 3.17 26.18 5.14
CA ILE A 362 4.50 26.27 5.75
C ILE A 362 4.49 26.30 7.30
N ASP A 363 3.31 26.25 7.93
CA ASP A 363 3.15 26.28 9.39
C ASP A 363 3.54 24.92 10.01
N PRO A 364 4.57 24.82 10.89
CA PRO A 364 4.92 23.57 11.56
C PRO A 364 3.81 23.00 12.46
N ALA A 365 2.86 23.85 12.89
CA ALA A 365 1.69 23.44 13.66
C ALA A 365 0.51 22.96 12.79
N ALA A 366 0.64 22.97 11.46
CA ALA A 366 -0.34 22.37 10.56
C ALA A 366 -0.16 20.84 10.46
N ASP A 367 -1.26 20.17 10.15
CA ASP A 367 -1.37 18.72 9.98
C ASP A 367 -2.11 18.38 8.69
N ILE A 368 -1.61 17.39 7.97
CA ILE A 368 -2.21 16.83 6.76
C ILE A 368 -2.81 15.48 7.11
N TYR A 369 -4.11 15.36 6.91
CA TYR A 369 -4.89 14.16 7.18
C TYR A 369 -5.21 13.43 5.87
N ILE A 370 -4.95 12.12 5.85
CA ILE A 370 -5.23 11.24 4.72
C ILE A 370 -6.22 10.16 5.15
N GLY A 371 -7.25 9.91 4.35
CA GLY A 371 -8.24 8.86 4.57
C GLY A 371 -9.29 9.15 5.67
N GLY A 372 -9.10 10.15 6.51
CA GLY A 372 -10.11 10.56 7.49
C GLY A 372 -9.64 11.60 8.48
N LEU A 373 -10.53 12.02 9.37
CA LEU A 373 -10.26 12.99 10.44
C LEU A 373 -10.50 12.35 11.82
N PRO A 374 -9.65 12.57 12.82
CA PRO A 374 -9.86 12.04 14.16
C PRO A 374 -11.22 12.48 14.73
N ASP A 375 -12.06 11.50 15.08
CA ASP A 375 -13.46 11.73 15.46
C ASP A 375 -13.58 12.41 16.84
N ASN A 376 -13.83 13.72 16.84
CA ASN A 376 -14.37 14.45 18.00
C ASN A 376 -15.87 14.80 17.82
N SER A 377 -16.48 14.46 16.70
CA SER A 377 -17.91 14.69 16.45
C SER A 377 -18.49 13.66 15.49
N ALA A 378 -19.50 12.90 15.94
CA ALA A 378 -20.14 11.81 15.21
C ALA A 378 -20.87 12.29 13.93
N LYS A 379 -20.12 12.40 12.82
CA LYS A 379 -20.65 12.53 11.46
C LYS A 379 -20.01 11.47 10.59
N GLU A 380 -20.80 10.48 10.18
CA GLU A 380 -20.40 9.24 9.50
C GLU A 380 -19.69 9.44 8.14
N ALA A 381 -19.56 10.68 7.66
CA ALA A 381 -18.81 11.05 6.45
C ALA A 381 -17.36 11.51 6.73
N SER A 382 -16.84 11.36 7.96
CA SER A 382 -15.48 11.82 8.35
C SER A 382 -14.34 10.97 7.80
N HIS A 383 -14.58 9.73 7.38
CA HIS A 383 -13.56 8.76 6.97
C HIS A 383 -13.86 8.11 5.63
N PHE A 384 -12.86 8.08 4.75
CA PHE A 384 -12.84 7.27 3.54
C PHE A 384 -12.55 5.81 3.88
N SER A 385 -13.27 4.88 3.25
CA SER A 385 -12.89 3.46 3.27
C SER A 385 -12.75 2.89 1.86
N GLY A 386 -11.64 2.20 1.62
CA GLY A 386 -11.26 1.68 0.31
C GLY A 386 -9.75 1.68 0.11
N CYS A 387 -9.33 1.89 -1.14
CA CYS A 387 -7.93 1.93 -1.54
C CYS A 387 -7.56 3.30 -2.11
N LEU A 388 -6.37 3.80 -1.76
CA LEU A 388 -5.82 5.09 -2.20
C LEU A 388 -4.40 4.93 -2.77
N LYS A 389 -4.06 5.81 -3.71
CA LYS A 389 -2.70 6.11 -4.17
C LYS A 389 -2.61 7.62 -4.30
N ILE A 390 -1.85 8.28 -3.44
CA ILE A 390 -1.79 9.75 -3.40
C ILE A 390 -0.40 10.23 -3.78
N THR A 391 -0.35 11.27 -4.61
CA THR A 391 0.84 12.06 -4.90
C THR A 391 0.56 13.51 -4.50
N LEU A 392 1.38 14.05 -3.61
CA LEU A 392 1.22 15.36 -3.00
C LEU A 392 2.48 16.19 -3.31
N GLN A 393 2.31 17.34 -3.96
CA GLN A 393 3.43 18.18 -4.42
C GLN A 393 4.48 17.38 -5.22
N GLY A 394 4.02 16.51 -6.13
CA GLY A 394 4.87 15.65 -6.95
C GLY A 394 5.47 14.41 -6.24
N LYS A 395 5.44 14.35 -4.91
CA LYS A 395 5.95 13.22 -4.11
C LYS A 395 4.85 12.19 -3.86
N VAL A 396 5.11 10.91 -4.10
CA VAL A 396 4.19 9.83 -3.71
C VAL A 396 4.15 9.76 -2.18
N ILE A 397 2.95 9.66 -1.60
CA ILE A 397 2.80 9.49 -0.15
C ILE A 397 3.20 8.06 0.22
N ASP A 398 4.04 7.96 1.24
CA ASP A 398 4.47 6.73 1.91
C ASP A 398 3.91 6.76 3.34
N LEU A 399 3.00 5.83 3.66
CA LEU A 399 2.28 5.83 4.93
C LEU A 399 3.13 5.40 6.13
N ASP A 400 4.28 4.77 5.92
CA ASP A 400 5.18 4.40 7.01
C ASP A 400 6.03 5.60 7.49
N LYS A 401 6.02 6.70 6.72
CA LYS A 401 6.57 8.01 7.10
C LYS A 401 5.55 8.96 7.74
N ALA A 402 4.34 8.48 8.04
CA ALA A 402 3.34 9.28 8.73
C ALA A 402 3.78 9.61 10.18
N HIS A 403 3.39 10.77 10.68
CA HIS A 403 3.55 11.10 12.11
C HIS A 403 2.65 10.22 13.00
N TYR A 404 1.48 9.84 12.45
CA TYR A 404 0.58 8.84 13.01
C TYR A 404 -0.09 8.08 11.86
N LYS A 405 -0.21 6.76 11.98
CA LYS A 405 -1.02 5.91 11.10
C LYS A 405 -1.92 5.03 11.96
N HIS A 406 -3.20 4.94 11.65
CA HIS A 406 -4.11 4.06 12.37
C HIS A 406 -3.69 2.59 12.16
N PRO A 407 -3.57 1.73 13.21
CA PRO A 407 -2.91 0.41 13.10
C PRO A 407 -3.43 -0.54 12.01
N HIS A 408 -4.71 -0.44 11.67
CA HIS A 408 -5.35 -1.27 10.63
C HIS A 408 -5.22 -0.73 9.20
N VAL A 409 -4.59 0.44 9.00
CA VAL A 409 -4.27 0.98 7.66
C VAL A 409 -3.07 0.22 7.10
N ARG A 410 -3.14 -0.13 5.81
CA ARG A 410 -2.03 -0.79 5.09
C ARG A 410 -1.34 0.20 4.17
N SER A 411 -0.02 0.26 4.24
CA SER A 411 0.80 1.28 3.59
C SER A 411 0.96 1.04 2.09
N HIS A 412 1.15 -0.21 1.70
CA HIS A 412 1.64 -0.64 0.39
C HIS A 412 0.80 -1.76 -0.25
N SER A 413 -0.04 -2.48 0.52
CA SER A 413 -0.95 -3.52 0.01
C SER A 413 -2.43 -3.14 0.00
N CYS A 414 -3.10 -3.44 -1.12
CA CYS A 414 -4.51 -3.12 -1.36
C CYS A 414 -5.32 -4.36 -1.80
N PRO A 415 -6.44 -4.73 -1.13
CA PRO A 415 -7.21 -5.93 -1.46
C PRO A 415 -7.88 -5.86 -2.84
N VAL A 416 -7.68 -6.87 -3.69
CA VAL A 416 -8.36 -6.97 -4.99
C VAL A 416 -9.82 -7.39 -4.81
N GLY A 417 -10.76 -6.61 -5.36
CA GLY A 417 -12.20 -6.83 -5.18
C GLY A 417 -12.69 -6.27 -3.84
N ILE A 418 -12.88 -4.95 -3.79
CA ILE A 418 -13.40 -4.21 -2.63
C ILE A 418 -14.93 -4.14 -2.70
#